data_AF-A0AAN7GQG6-F1
#
_entry.id   AF-A0AAN7GQG6-F1
#
_cell.length_a   1.000
_cell.length_b   1.000
_cell.length_c   1.000
_cell.angle_alpha   90.00
_cell.angle_beta   90.00
_cell.angle_gamma   90.00
#
_symmetry.space_group_name_H-M   'P 1'
#
loop_
_entity.id
_entity.type
_entity.pdbx_description
1 polymer ?
#
loop_
_entity_poly.entity_id
_entity_poly.type
_entity_poly.pdbx_seq_one_letter_code
_entity_poly.pdbx_strand_id
1 'polypeptide(L)'
;MVLLLIGLPATVLMRVLRNDFLKYAYDEESGENLVETGWKYIHGDVFRYPRFKSLLAAALGSGAQLFTLTVFIFILALVGMFYPYNRVAHFTALVTIYALTSGIAGYTSTSFYCQLEGTNCIENLLLVGCLFYGPLFLTFCFLNTVVILYNVTAALPSGTILLVVLIWALVTSPLLVFGGISGMDSKAQFQAPCRTNRYPREIPPMPWYRGTVPQMTLAGFLPFSAIYV
;
A
#
# COMPACT_ATOMS: atom_id res chain seq x y z
N MET A 1 -5.77 -23.85 18.49
CA MET A 1 -5.45 -22.55 17.84
C MET A 1 -5.04 -22.73 16.37
N VAL A 2 -3.96 -23.44 16.06
CA VAL A 2 -3.56 -23.73 14.65
C VAL A 2 -4.68 -24.46 13.85
N LEU A 3 -5.40 -25.39 14.48
CA LEU A 3 -6.57 -26.05 13.88
C LEU A 3 -7.73 -25.09 13.56
N LEU A 4 -7.93 -24.02 14.35
CA LEU A 4 -8.95 -23.01 14.09
C LEU A 4 -8.50 -22.07 12.96
N LEU A 5 -7.23 -21.69 12.96
CA LEU A 5 -6.63 -20.78 11.96
C LEU A 5 -6.56 -21.40 10.56
N ILE A 6 -6.41 -22.72 10.46
CA ILE A 6 -6.45 -23.46 9.19
C ILE A 6 -7.87 -23.92 8.87
N GLY A 7 -8.63 -24.38 9.86
CA GLY A 7 -9.97 -24.94 9.66
C GLY A 7 -11.02 -23.91 9.23
N LEU A 8 -10.97 -22.69 9.77
CA LEU A 8 -11.93 -21.63 9.43
C LEU A 8 -11.78 -21.15 7.98
N PRO A 9 -10.59 -20.80 7.46
CA PRO A 9 -10.43 -20.50 6.04
C PRO A 9 -10.68 -21.72 5.14
N ALA A 10 -10.28 -22.94 5.54
CA ALA A 10 -10.53 -24.15 4.74
C ALA A 10 -12.02 -24.44 4.56
N THR A 11 -12.83 -24.25 5.61
CA THR A 11 -14.30 -24.45 5.54
C THR A 11 -15.00 -23.36 4.72
N VAL A 12 -14.55 -22.12 4.83
CA VAL A 12 -15.03 -21.01 3.98
C VAL A 12 -14.68 -21.29 2.52
N LEU A 13 -13.43 -21.69 2.23
CA LEU A 13 -12.99 -22.03 0.88
C LEU A 13 -13.81 -23.19 0.30
N MET A 14 -13.98 -24.29 1.04
CA MET A 14 -14.79 -25.43 0.59
C MET A 14 -16.26 -25.05 0.34
N ARG A 15 -16.84 -24.17 1.16
CA ARG A 15 -18.19 -23.64 0.92
C ARG A 15 -18.26 -22.83 -0.36
N VAL A 16 -17.34 -21.88 -0.55
CA VAL A 16 -17.29 -21.03 -1.76
C VAL A 16 -17.09 -21.90 -2.99
N LEU A 17 -16.13 -22.82 -2.96
CA LEU A 17 -15.82 -23.73 -4.07
C LEU A 17 -17.02 -24.60 -4.44
N ARG A 18 -17.71 -25.20 -3.46
CA ARG A 18 -18.90 -26.03 -3.71
C ARG A 18 -20.04 -25.19 -4.30
N ASN A 19 -20.22 -23.97 -3.82
CA ASN A 19 -21.26 -23.07 -4.32
C ASN A 19 -20.95 -22.60 -5.76
N ASP A 20 -19.69 -22.32 -6.06
CA ASP A 20 -19.25 -21.95 -7.41
C ASP A 20 -19.42 -23.13 -8.38
N PHE A 21 -19.00 -24.34 -8.01
CA PHE A 21 -19.22 -25.54 -8.84
C PHE A 21 -20.70 -25.80 -9.15
N LEU A 22 -21.57 -25.69 -8.15
CA LEU A 22 -23.02 -25.86 -8.35
C LEU A 22 -23.59 -24.79 -9.27
N LYS A 23 -23.12 -23.54 -9.15
CA LYS A 23 -23.55 -22.45 -10.01
C LYS A 23 -23.12 -22.65 -11.45
N TYR A 24 -21.88 -23.06 -11.70
CA TYR A 24 -21.39 -23.36 -13.04
C TYR A 24 -22.11 -24.54 -13.69
N ALA A 25 -22.42 -25.60 -12.92
CA ALA A 25 -23.18 -26.74 -13.44
C ALA A 25 -24.62 -26.36 -13.86
N TYR A 26 -25.28 -25.49 -13.10
CA TYR A 26 -26.61 -24.96 -13.44
C TYR A 26 -26.60 -24.01 -14.65
N ASP A 27 -25.58 -23.16 -14.78
CA ASP A 27 -25.42 -22.26 -15.94
C ASP A 27 -25.18 -23.06 -17.24
N GLU A 28 -24.53 -24.23 -17.16
CA GLU A 28 -24.27 -25.11 -18.32
C GLU A 28 -25.54 -25.86 -18.80
N GLU A 29 -26.45 -26.23 -17.88
CA GLU A 29 -27.72 -26.88 -18.20
C GLU A 29 -28.81 -25.92 -18.74
N SER A 30 -28.73 -24.62 -18.40
CA SER A 30 -29.83 -23.67 -18.64
C SER A 30 -29.87 -23.00 -20.01
N GLY A 31 -28.81 -23.06 -20.82
CA GLY A 31 -28.79 -22.77 -22.27
C GLY A 31 -29.23 -21.36 -22.77
N GLU A 32 -29.96 -20.58 -21.99
CA GLU A 32 -30.58 -19.32 -22.37
C GLU A 32 -30.12 -18.19 -21.44
N ASN A 33 -29.60 -17.13 -22.06
CA ASN A 33 -29.12 -15.89 -21.44
C ASN A 33 -27.76 -16.02 -20.75
N LEU A 34 -26.70 -16.11 -21.56
CA LEU A 34 -25.41 -15.49 -21.25
C LEU A 34 -25.59 -13.96 -21.16
N VAL A 35 -26.39 -13.48 -20.20
CA VAL A 35 -26.12 -12.19 -19.58
C VAL A 35 -24.69 -12.37 -19.11
N GLU A 36 -23.74 -11.67 -19.72
CA GLU A 36 -22.35 -11.76 -19.30
C GLU A 36 -22.35 -11.66 -17.75
N THR A 37 -21.67 -12.52 -17.01
CA THR A 37 -21.70 -12.43 -15.54
C THR A 37 -20.28 -12.41 -15.03
N GLY A 38 -20.09 -11.74 -13.89
CA GLY A 38 -18.77 -11.61 -13.27
C GLY A 38 -17.83 -10.68 -14.04
N TRP A 39 -16.59 -11.15 -14.26
CA TRP A 39 -15.45 -10.35 -14.71
C TRP A 39 -15.64 -9.76 -16.12
N LYS A 40 -16.39 -10.47 -16.98
CA LYS A 40 -16.68 -10.01 -18.34
C LYS A 40 -17.55 -8.74 -18.34
N TYR A 41 -18.41 -8.54 -17.35
CA TYR A 41 -19.18 -7.28 -17.24
C TYR A 41 -18.36 -6.09 -16.75
N ILE A 42 -17.25 -6.35 -16.05
CA ILE A 42 -16.45 -5.32 -15.38
C ILE A 42 -15.36 -4.82 -16.33
N HIS A 43 -15.06 -5.54 -17.41
CA HIS A 43 -13.93 -5.26 -18.30
C HIS A 43 -13.85 -3.79 -18.78
N GLY A 44 -14.99 -3.15 -19.05
CA GLY A 44 -15.07 -1.75 -19.49
C GLY A 44 -14.89 -0.73 -18.36
N ASP A 45 -15.03 -1.15 -17.10
CA ASP A 45 -14.90 -0.30 -15.91
C ASP A 45 -13.55 -0.50 -15.18
N VAL A 46 -12.87 -1.65 -15.34
CA VAL A 46 -11.58 -1.96 -14.66
C VAL A 46 -10.50 -0.93 -14.96
N PHE A 47 -10.34 -0.54 -16.23
CA PHE A 47 -9.26 0.33 -16.68
C PHE A 47 -9.62 1.81 -16.65
N ARG A 48 -10.76 2.16 -16.06
CA ARG A 48 -11.13 3.55 -15.89
C ARG A 48 -10.24 4.19 -14.83
N TYR A 49 -9.77 5.41 -15.12
CA TYR A 49 -8.98 6.14 -14.16
C TYR A 49 -9.77 6.40 -12.85
N PRO A 50 -9.15 6.15 -11.68
CA PRO A 50 -9.81 6.33 -10.40
C PRO A 50 -10.11 7.82 -10.16
N ARG A 51 -11.10 8.11 -9.29
CA ARG A 51 -11.39 9.49 -8.87
C ARG A 51 -10.22 10.10 -8.09
N PHE A 52 -9.55 9.31 -7.26
CA PHE A 52 -8.41 9.73 -6.44
C PHE A 52 -7.09 9.21 -7.03
N LYS A 53 -6.72 9.71 -8.21
CA LYS A 53 -5.50 9.31 -8.93
C LYS A 53 -4.23 9.57 -8.12
N SER A 54 -4.17 10.70 -7.41
CA SER A 54 -3.04 11.08 -6.56
C SER A 54 -2.86 10.11 -5.39
N LEU A 55 -3.93 9.75 -4.69
CA LEU A 55 -3.85 8.83 -3.55
C LEU A 55 -3.37 7.44 -3.99
N LEU A 56 -3.86 6.93 -5.12
CA LEU A 56 -3.44 5.63 -5.65
C LEU A 56 -1.96 5.66 -6.06
N ALA A 57 -1.55 6.70 -6.80
CA ALA A 57 -0.16 6.86 -7.22
C ALA A 57 0.77 7.04 -6.02
N ALA A 58 0.34 7.77 -4.99
CA ALA A 58 1.09 7.93 -3.74
C ALA A 58 1.25 6.62 -3.00
N ALA A 59 0.17 5.85 -2.83
CA ALA A 59 0.20 4.54 -2.19
C ALA A 59 1.10 3.55 -2.95
N LEU A 60 1.04 3.55 -4.29
CA LEU A 60 1.92 2.72 -5.13
C LEU A 60 3.39 3.12 -4.98
N GLY A 61 3.70 4.42 -4.97
CA GLY A 61 5.06 4.92 -4.78
C GLY A 61 5.63 4.53 -3.42
N SER A 62 4.86 4.72 -2.34
CA SER A 62 5.25 4.28 -1.00
C SER A 62 5.39 2.75 -0.92
N GLY A 63 4.49 2.00 -1.56
CA GLY A 63 4.57 0.54 -1.62
C GLY A 63 5.82 0.04 -2.36
N ALA A 64 6.16 0.65 -3.49
CA ALA A 64 7.37 0.35 -4.25
C ALA A 64 8.62 0.63 -3.41
N GLN A 65 8.66 1.77 -2.70
CA GLN A 65 9.76 2.11 -1.79
C GLN A 65 9.96 1.04 -0.70
N LEU A 66 8.88 0.63 -0.02
CA LEU A 66 8.93 -0.38 1.04
C LEU A 66 9.34 -1.75 0.49
N PHE A 67 8.84 -2.12 -0.70
CA PHE A 67 9.23 -3.35 -1.35
C PHE A 67 10.72 -3.36 -1.71
N THR A 68 11.22 -2.29 -2.33
CA THR A 68 12.66 -2.17 -2.66
C THR A 68 13.51 -2.16 -1.40
N LEU A 69 13.10 -1.45 -0.35
CA LEU A 69 13.77 -1.46 0.95
C LEU A 69 13.88 -2.88 1.50
N THR A 70 12.78 -3.63 1.47
CA THR A 70 12.72 -5.02 1.97
C THR A 70 13.69 -5.92 1.18
N VAL A 71 13.66 -5.84 -0.15
CA VAL A 71 14.59 -6.59 -1.02
C VAL A 71 16.05 -6.23 -0.70
N PHE A 72 16.36 -4.95 -0.53
CA PHE A 72 17.71 -4.50 -0.23
C PHE A 72 18.20 -4.99 1.14
N ILE A 73 17.32 -5.00 2.15
CA ILE A 73 17.60 -5.56 3.47
C ILE A 73 17.89 -7.06 3.37
N PHE A 74 17.08 -7.81 2.61
CA PHE A 74 17.32 -9.24 2.38
C PHE A 74 18.67 -9.49 1.72
N ILE A 75 19.05 -8.70 0.71
CA ILE A 75 20.35 -8.82 0.05
C ILE A 75 21.49 -8.58 1.05
N LEU A 76 21.42 -7.52 1.85
CA LEU A 76 22.43 -7.23 2.89
C LEU A 76 22.52 -8.33 3.95
N ALA A 77 21.39 -8.97 4.27
CA ALA A 77 21.37 -10.12 5.16
C ALA A 77 22.06 -11.34 4.56
N LEU A 78 21.85 -11.63 3.29
CA LEU A 78 22.53 -12.72 2.59
C LEU A 78 24.05 -12.49 2.48
N VAL A 79 24.48 -11.24 2.30
CA VAL A 79 25.91 -10.86 2.27
C VAL A 79 26.57 -10.92 3.67
N GLY A 80 25.79 -11.08 4.74
CA GLY A 80 26.31 -11.17 6.10
C GLY A 80 26.69 -9.82 6.72
N MET A 81 26.17 -8.71 6.20
CA MET A 81 26.44 -7.35 6.71
C MET A 81 25.82 -7.09 8.10
N PHE A 82 24.84 -7.90 8.53
CA PHE A 82 24.24 -7.82 9.85
C PHE A 82 25.06 -8.59 10.90
N TYR A 83 26.20 -8.01 11.30
CA TYR A 83 26.98 -8.56 12.42
C TYR A 83 26.39 -8.09 13.77
N PRO A 84 25.97 -9.00 14.67
CA PRO A 84 25.10 -8.72 15.84
C PRO A 84 25.68 -7.75 16.88
N TYR A 85 26.95 -7.37 16.77
CA TYR A 85 27.66 -6.56 17.76
C TYR A 85 27.50 -5.04 17.55
N ASN A 86 27.21 -4.58 16.32
CA ASN A 86 27.14 -3.15 16.00
C ASN A 86 25.70 -2.70 15.70
N ARG A 87 24.83 -2.67 16.72
CA ARG A 87 23.42 -2.26 16.56
C ARG A 87 23.26 -0.88 15.93
N VAL A 88 24.16 0.07 16.25
CA VAL A 88 24.14 1.42 15.68
C VAL A 88 24.37 1.39 14.17
N ALA A 89 25.30 0.57 13.68
CA ALA A 89 25.60 0.44 12.25
C ALA A 89 24.41 -0.13 11.47
N HIS A 90 23.60 -0.99 12.08
CA HIS A 90 22.39 -1.54 11.44
C HIS A 90 21.30 -0.48 11.30
N PHE A 91 21.05 0.31 12.35
CA PHE A 91 20.07 1.40 12.29
C PHE A 91 20.47 2.50 11.31
N THR A 92 21.76 2.88 11.28
CA THR A 92 22.24 3.87 10.31
C THR A 92 22.16 3.34 8.88
N ALA A 93 22.49 2.07 8.64
CA ALA A 93 22.31 1.45 7.33
C ALA A 93 20.85 1.46 6.88
N LEU A 94 19.91 1.08 7.76
CA LEU A 94 18.47 1.11 7.46
C LEU A 94 17.98 2.50 7.09
N VAL A 95 18.33 3.52 7.89
CA VAL A 95 17.96 4.91 7.60
C VAL A 95 18.55 5.38 6.27
N THR A 96 19.80 5.01 5.98
CA THR A 96 20.49 5.39 4.73
C THR A 96 19.82 4.75 3.52
N ILE A 97 19.54 3.45 3.54
CA ILE A 97 18.88 2.74 2.44
C ILE A 97 17.45 3.28 2.25
N TYR A 98 16.76 3.58 3.34
CA TYR A 98 15.44 4.17 3.28
C TYR A 98 15.45 5.56 2.63
N ALA A 99 16.43 6.39 2.96
CA ALA A 99 16.63 7.68 2.32
C ALA A 99 16.97 7.52 0.82
N LEU A 100 17.81 6.56 0.44
CA LEU A 100 18.16 6.31 -0.96
C LEU A 100 16.96 5.80 -1.79
N THR A 101 16.12 4.96 -1.20
CA THR A 101 14.93 4.41 -1.85
C THR A 101 13.80 5.43 -2.02
N SER A 102 13.85 6.60 -1.38
CA SER A 102 12.82 7.64 -1.53
C SER A 102 12.74 8.21 -2.96
N GLY A 103 13.85 8.21 -3.70
CA GLY A 103 13.85 8.58 -5.12
C GLY A 103 13.03 7.61 -5.97
N ILE A 104 13.04 6.32 -5.66
CA ILE A 104 12.24 5.30 -6.34
C ILE A 104 10.74 5.55 -6.06
N ALA A 105 10.41 5.95 -4.83
CA ALA A 105 9.05 6.33 -4.45
C ALA A 105 8.53 7.50 -5.30
N GLY A 106 9.34 8.57 -5.42
CA GLY A 106 9.02 9.75 -6.22
C GLY A 106 8.89 9.43 -7.71
N TYR A 107 9.81 8.63 -8.25
CA TYR A 107 9.80 8.22 -9.66
C TYR A 107 8.58 7.38 -10.00
N THR A 108 8.34 6.31 -9.25
CA THR A 108 7.23 5.38 -9.53
C THR A 108 5.87 6.04 -9.33
N SER A 109 5.71 6.84 -8.28
CA SER A 109 4.48 7.59 -8.04
C SER A 109 4.19 8.57 -9.17
N THR A 110 5.17 9.41 -9.53
CA THR A 110 4.96 10.45 -10.55
C THR A 110 4.77 9.84 -11.93
N SER A 111 5.52 8.80 -12.29
CA SER A 111 5.35 8.09 -13.57
C SER A 111 3.94 7.50 -13.71
N PHE A 112 3.42 6.89 -12.64
CA PHE A 112 2.06 6.35 -12.64
C PHE A 112 0.99 7.45 -12.61
N TYR A 113 1.24 8.55 -11.91
CA TYR A 113 0.34 9.70 -11.88
C TYR A 113 0.23 10.36 -13.28
N CYS A 114 1.35 10.49 -14.00
CA CYS A 114 1.38 10.97 -15.37
C CYS A 114 0.66 10.00 -16.34
N GLN A 115 0.84 8.69 -16.17
CA GLN A 115 0.10 7.65 -16.92
C GLN A 115 -1.42 7.79 -16.78
N LEU A 116 -1.90 8.23 -15.61
CA LEU A 116 -3.32 8.45 -15.34
C LEU A 116 -3.81 9.84 -15.78
N GLU A 117 -3.06 10.60 -16.58
CA GLU A 117 -3.39 11.97 -17.00
C GLU A 117 -3.57 12.93 -15.81
N GLY A 118 -2.74 12.78 -14.77
CA GLY A 118 -2.72 13.69 -13.63
C GLY A 118 -2.01 15.02 -13.97
N THR A 119 -2.62 16.15 -13.63
CA THR A 119 -2.05 17.49 -13.89
C THR A 119 -1.16 18.00 -12.75
N ASN A 120 -1.47 17.64 -11.50
CA ASN A 120 -0.85 18.21 -10.30
C ASN A 120 0.22 17.28 -9.71
N CYS A 121 1.35 17.16 -10.40
CA CYS A 121 2.44 16.27 -9.96
C CYS A 121 3.06 16.69 -8.61
N ILE A 122 3.11 18.00 -8.33
CA ILE A 122 3.65 18.54 -7.07
C ILE A 122 2.78 18.13 -5.88
N GLU A 123 1.47 18.21 -6.02
CA GLU A 123 0.51 17.80 -4.99
C GLU A 123 0.59 16.30 -4.72
N ASN A 124 0.71 15.50 -5.78
CA ASN A 124 0.94 14.05 -5.67
C ASN A 124 2.24 13.75 -4.91
N LEU A 125 3.31 14.47 -5.22
CA LEU A 125 4.62 14.28 -4.61
C LEU A 125 4.62 14.63 -3.11
N LEU A 126 3.94 15.71 -2.72
CA LEU A 126 3.71 16.04 -1.32
C LEU A 126 2.89 14.95 -0.63
N LEU A 127 1.86 14.43 -1.29
CA LEU A 127 1.04 13.34 -0.77
C LEU A 127 1.87 12.07 -0.52
N VAL A 128 2.78 11.68 -1.42
CA VAL A 128 3.70 10.55 -1.22
C VAL A 128 4.54 10.73 0.04
N GLY A 129 5.10 11.94 0.21
CA GLY A 129 5.90 12.28 1.37
C GLY A 129 5.10 12.24 2.68
N CYS A 130 3.84 12.68 2.66
CA CYS A 130 3.02 12.75 3.87
C CYS A 130 2.23 11.46 4.19
N LEU A 131 1.90 10.63 3.20
CA LEU A 131 0.97 9.51 3.36
C LEU A 131 1.45 8.49 4.40
N PHE A 132 2.74 8.19 4.41
CA PHE A 132 3.34 7.25 5.36
C PHE A 132 4.00 7.95 6.55
N TYR A 133 4.77 9.02 6.30
CA TYR A 133 5.45 9.74 7.38
C TYR A 133 4.50 10.51 8.30
N GLY A 134 3.39 11.04 7.80
CA GLY A 134 2.43 11.80 8.60
C GLY A 134 1.82 10.97 9.74
N PRO A 135 1.18 9.83 9.44
CA PRO A 135 0.65 8.94 10.47
C PRO A 135 1.75 8.39 11.41
N LEU A 136 2.93 8.06 10.88
CA LEU A 136 4.04 7.59 11.70
C LEU A 136 4.55 8.66 12.67
N PHE A 137 4.72 9.89 12.20
CA PHE A 137 5.12 11.01 13.04
C PHE A 137 4.06 11.31 14.10
N LEU A 138 2.77 11.26 13.75
CA LEU A 138 1.68 11.54 14.68
C LEU A 138 1.58 10.47 15.78
N THR A 139 1.66 9.20 15.41
CA THR A 139 1.69 8.07 16.37
C THR A 139 2.94 8.13 17.25
N PHE A 140 4.10 8.44 16.66
CA PHE A 140 5.34 8.67 17.39
C PHE A 140 5.23 9.81 18.40
N CYS A 141 4.73 10.97 18.00
CA CYS A 141 4.52 12.11 18.89
C CYS A 141 3.60 11.74 20.05
N PHE A 142 2.47 11.10 19.77
CA PHE A 142 1.52 10.64 20.79
C PHE A 142 2.19 9.69 21.79
N LEU A 143 2.88 8.65 21.30
CA LEU A 143 3.58 7.69 22.15
C LEU A 143 4.69 8.39 22.97
N ASN A 144 5.47 9.29 22.35
CA ASN A 144 6.53 10.00 23.05
C ASN A 144 5.99 10.94 24.14
N THR A 145 4.85 11.61 23.91
CA THR A 145 4.15 12.40 24.95
C THR A 145 3.74 11.51 26.13
N VAL A 146 3.17 10.32 25.86
CA VAL A 146 2.80 9.35 26.89
C VAL A 146 4.03 8.91 27.71
N VAL A 147 5.13 8.58 27.05
CA VAL A 147 6.38 8.14 27.70
C VAL A 147 6.98 9.24 28.60
N ILE A 148 6.92 10.51 28.16
CA ILE A 148 7.34 11.67 28.97
C ILE A 148 6.46 11.82 30.21
N LEU A 149 5.14 11.69 30.08
CA LEU A 149 4.21 11.78 31.21
C LEU A 149 4.48 10.72 32.28
N TYR A 150 4.87 9.51 31.87
CA TYR A 150 5.22 8.42 32.78
C TYR A 150 6.68 8.47 33.26
N ASN A 151 7.47 9.50 32.91
CA ASN A 151 8.89 9.64 33.26
C ASN A 151 9.73 8.39 32.92
N VAL A 152 9.40 7.71 31.82
CA VAL A 152 10.11 6.51 31.39
C VAL A 152 11.39 6.93 30.64
N THR A 153 12.53 6.31 30.97
CA THR A 153 13.85 6.60 30.38
C THR A 153 13.97 6.28 28.88
N ALA A 154 12.92 5.70 28.29
CA ALA A 154 12.80 5.46 26.85
C ALA A 154 12.31 6.70 26.07
N ALA A 155 12.01 7.83 26.75
CA ALA A 155 11.63 9.07 26.08
C ALA A 155 12.76 9.54 25.16
N LEU A 156 12.45 9.76 23.89
CA LEU A 156 13.44 10.27 22.95
C LEU A 156 13.67 11.75 23.22
N PRO A 157 14.93 12.18 23.46
CA PRO A 157 15.25 13.59 23.66
C PRO A 157 14.77 14.41 22.48
N SER A 158 14.25 15.62 22.72
CA SER A 158 13.76 16.52 21.67
C SER A 158 14.78 16.76 20.55
N GLY A 159 16.08 16.77 20.88
CA GLY A 159 17.16 16.87 19.90
C GLY A 159 17.22 15.71 18.89
N THR A 160 16.92 14.48 19.32
CA THR A 160 16.88 13.31 18.40
C THR A 160 15.70 13.38 17.44
N ILE A 161 14.54 13.88 17.91
CA ILE A 161 13.34 14.08 17.09
C ILE A 161 13.64 15.12 16.01
N LEU A 162 14.25 16.25 16.38
CA LEU A 162 14.66 17.29 15.44
C LEU A 162 15.66 16.75 14.41
N LEU A 163 16.64 15.94 14.84
CA LEU A 163 17.63 15.33 13.95
C LEU A 163 16.99 14.39 12.92
N VAL A 164 16.03 13.56 13.33
CA VAL A 164 15.29 12.67 12.41
C VAL A 164 14.49 13.48 11.39
N VAL A 165 13.79 14.54 11.84
CA VAL A 165 13.06 15.45 10.93
C VAL A 165 14.01 16.15 9.96
N LEU A 166 15.20 16.53 10.41
CA LEU A 166 16.19 17.21 9.59
C LEU A 166 16.82 16.27 8.54
N ILE A 167 17.10 15.01 8.90
CA ILE A 167 17.55 13.98 7.94
C ILE A 167 16.47 13.76 6.88
N TRP A 168 15.21 13.67 7.28
CA TRP A 168 14.09 13.53 6.35
C TRP A 168 13.98 14.74 5.41
N ALA A 169 14.03 15.95 5.95
CA ALA A 169 13.89 17.17 5.17
C ALA A 169 15.08 17.43 4.22
N LEU A 170 16.31 17.14 4.65
CA LEU A 170 17.52 17.43 3.87
C LEU A 170 17.95 16.31 2.93
N VAL A 171 17.55 15.06 3.19
CA VAL A 171 17.99 13.92 2.38
C VAL A 171 16.80 13.28 1.67
N THR A 172 15.79 12.82 2.42
CA THR A 172 14.67 12.07 1.84
C THR A 172 13.82 12.93 0.91
N SER A 173 13.45 14.13 1.35
CA SER A 173 12.61 15.06 0.58
C SER A 173 13.23 15.48 -0.77
N PRO A 174 14.49 15.96 -0.85
CA PRO A 174 15.08 16.31 -2.14
C PRO A 174 15.28 15.11 -3.06
N LEU A 175 15.65 13.93 -2.53
CA LEU A 175 15.75 12.72 -3.36
C LEU A 175 14.38 12.31 -3.93
N LEU A 176 13.33 12.44 -3.13
CA LEU A 176 11.96 12.16 -3.56
C LEU A 176 11.52 13.13 -4.66
N VAL A 177 11.83 14.42 -4.52
CA VAL A 177 11.59 15.43 -5.56
C VAL A 177 12.37 15.14 -6.82
N PHE A 178 13.66 14.81 -6.70
CA PHE A 178 14.50 14.47 -7.85
C PHE A 178 13.98 13.25 -8.60
N GLY A 179 13.61 12.19 -7.88
CA GLY A 179 12.94 11.03 -8.46
C GLY A 179 11.61 11.38 -9.11
N GLY A 180 10.83 12.26 -8.48
CA GLY A 180 9.57 12.80 -9.01
C GLY A 180 9.75 13.50 -10.35
N ILE A 181 10.71 14.44 -10.45
CA ILE A 181 11.04 15.16 -11.69
C ILE A 181 11.43 14.17 -12.79
N SER A 182 12.30 13.19 -12.49
CA SER A 182 12.67 12.14 -13.45
C SER A 182 11.48 11.28 -13.89
N GLY A 183 10.44 11.16 -13.06
CA GLY A 183 9.22 10.44 -13.38
C GLY A 183 8.26 11.24 -14.28
N MET A 184 8.34 12.58 -14.28
CA MET A 184 7.48 13.44 -15.11
C MET A 184 7.80 13.29 -16.60
N ASP A 185 9.07 13.03 -16.95
CA ASP A 185 9.51 12.84 -18.33
C ASP A 185 9.20 11.44 -18.89
N SER A 186 8.61 10.55 -18.08
CA SER A 186 8.19 9.23 -18.53
C SER A 186 7.03 9.34 -19.53
N LYS A 187 7.33 9.19 -20.83
CA LYS A 187 6.36 9.21 -21.95
C LYS A 187 5.42 7.99 -22.00
N ALA A 188 5.36 7.19 -20.93
CA ALA A 188 4.51 6.01 -20.90
C ALA A 188 3.04 6.47 -20.82
N GLN A 189 2.31 6.33 -21.92
CA GLN A 189 0.86 6.48 -21.90
C GLN A 189 0.24 5.18 -21.39
N PHE A 190 -0.75 5.29 -20.52
CA PHE A 190 -1.50 4.13 -20.07
C PHE A 190 -2.35 3.58 -21.23
N GLN A 191 -1.89 2.49 -21.84
CA GLN A 191 -2.62 1.84 -22.91
C GLN A 191 -3.51 0.74 -22.33
N ALA A 192 -4.79 1.07 -22.14
CA ALA A 192 -5.77 0.09 -21.68
C ALA A 192 -5.92 -1.03 -22.73
N PRO A 193 -5.88 -2.32 -22.32
CA PRO A 193 -6.00 -3.45 -23.24
C PRO A 193 -7.41 -3.58 -23.84
N CYS A 194 -8.40 -2.91 -23.26
CA CYS A 194 -9.75 -2.83 -23.79
C CYS A 194 -10.33 -1.42 -23.63
N ARG A 195 -11.37 -1.13 -24.43
CA ARG A 195 -12.06 0.15 -24.42
C ARG A 195 -12.78 0.37 -23.09
N THR A 196 -12.56 1.53 -22.49
CA THR A 196 -13.22 1.92 -21.23
C THR A 196 -14.56 2.59 -21.47
N ASN A 197 -15.50 2.37 -20.56
CA ASN A 197 -16.79 3.06 -20.54
C ASN A 197 -16.65 4.48 -19.98
N ARG A 198 -17.37 5.45 -20.57
CA ARG A 198 -17.34 6.85 -20.12
C ARG A 198 -18.12 7.08 -18.81
N TYR A 199 -19.25 6.39 -18.65
CA TYR A 199 -20.13 6.55 -17.49
C TYR A 199 -20.00 5.37 -16.55
N PRO A 200 -19.97 5.61 -15.22
CA PRO A 200 -19.91 4.52 -14.25
C PRO A 200 -21.25 3.81 -14.28
N ARG A 201 -21.21 2.47 -14.27
CA ARG A 201 -22.43 1.69 -14.14
C ARG A 201 -23.06 1.92 -12.77
N GLU A 202 -24.39 1.90 -12.71
CA GLU A 202 -25.11 1.88 -11.45
C GLU A 202 -24.93 0.52 -10.78
N ILE A 203 -24.38 0.54 -9.56
CA ILE A 203 -24.19 -0.66 -8.74
C ILE A 203 -25.39 -0.75 -7.80
N PRO A 204 -26.10 -1.90 -7.73
CA PRO A 204 -27.23 -2.06 -6.82
C PRO A 204 -26.79 -1.86 -5.36
N PRO A 205 -27.65 -1.29 -4.50
CA PRO A 205 -27.31 -1.05 -3.10
C PRO A 205 -26.96 -2.37 -2.40
N MET A 206 -25.78 -2.41 -1.79
CA MET A 206 -25.31 -3.58 -1.06
C MET A 206 -25.83 -3.57 0.39
N PRO A 207 -26.08 -4.74 1.01
CA PRO A 207 -26.35 -4.82 2.43
C PRO A 207 -25.22 -4.22 3.27
N TRP A 208 -25.55 -3.68 4.43
CA TRP A 208 -24.60 -2.95 5.30
C TRP A 208 -23.31 -3.73 5.60
N TYR A 209 -23.40 -5.05 5.83
CA TYR A 209 -22.27 -5.92 6.16
C TYR A 209 -21.32 -6.20 4.98
N ARG A 210 -21.74 -5.90 3.75
CA ARG A 210 -20.89 -5.95 2.55
C ARG A 210 -20.30 -4.58 2.20
N GLY A 211 -20.52 -3.56 3.03
CA GLY A 211 -19.89 -2.26 2.87
C GLY A 211 -18.38 -2.30 3.13
N THR A 212 -17.69 -1.26 2.66
CA THR A 212 -16.23 -1.14 2.75
C THR A 212 -15.70 -1.19 4.18
N VAL A 213 -16.35 -0.49 5.13
CA VAL A 213 -15.88 -0.39 6.53
C VAL A 213 -16.00 -1.71 7.29
N PRO A 214 -17.15 -2.43 7.27
CA PRO A 214 -17.26 -3.76 7.86
C PRO A 214 -16.29 -4.78 7.24
N GLN A 215 -16.03 -4.69 5.93
CA GLN A 215 -15.07 -5.57 5.29
C GLN A 215 -13.62 -5.25 5.69
N MET A 216 -13.24 -3.97 5.77
CA MET A 216 -11.92 -3.55 6.25
C MET A 216 -11.66 -4.01 7.69
N THR A 217 -12.65 -3.90 8.57
CA THR A 217 -12.54 -4.35 9.96
C THR A 217 -12.45 -5.87 10.07
N LEU A 218 -13.27 -6.62 9.32
CA LEU A 218 -13.20 -8.08 9.28
C LEU A 218 -11.85 -8.57 8.73
N ALA A 219 -11.36 -7.94 7.65
CA ALA A 219 -10.08 -8.26 7.04
C ALA A 219 -8.90 -7.92 7.95
N GLY A 220 -8.98 -6.84 8.73
CA GLY A 220 -7.95 -6.44 9.70
C GLY A 220 -7.93 -7.30 10.97
N PHE A 221 -9.06 -7.89 11.35
CA PHE A 221 -9.13 -8.78 12.52
C PHE A 221 -8.25 -10.03 12.35
N LEU A 222 -8.22 -10.62 11.16
CA LEU A 222 -7.41 -11.80 10.85
C LEU A 222 -5.90 -11.60 11.10
N PRO A 223 -5.20 -10.62 10.49
CA PRO A 223 -3.78 -10.39 10.74
C PRO A 223 -3.52 -9.93 12.18
N PHE A 224 -4.43 -9.17 12.81
CA PHE A 224 -4.28 -8.78 14.21
C PHE A 224 -4.30 -9.99 15.15
N SER A 225 -5.22 -10.93 14.91
CA SER A 225 -5.28 -12.19 15.67
C SER A 225 -4.05 -13.07 15.46
N ALA A 226 -3.39 -12.99 14.30
CA ALA A 226 -2.18 -13.76 14.02
C ALA A 226 -0.93 -13.17 14.70
N ILE A 227 -0.84 -11.85 14.86
CA ILE A 227 0.31 -11.18 15.51
C ILE A 227 0.24 -11.28 17.05
N TYR A 228 -0.97 -11.33 17.61
CA TYR A 228 -1.17 -11.45 19.06
C TYR A 228 -0.80 -12.84 19.63
N VAL A 229 -0.79 -13.87 18.78
CA VAL A 229 -0.42 -15.26 19.14
C VAL A 229 1.08 -15.43 19.14
#